data_AF-A0A533Z5C5-F1
#
_entry.id   AF-A0A533Z5C5-F1
#
_cell.length_a   1.000
_cell.length_b   1.000
_cell.length_c   1.000
_cell.angle_alpha   90.00
_cell.angle_beta   90.00
_cell.angle_gamma   90.00
#
_symmetry.space_group_name_H-M   'P 1'
#
loop_
_entity.id
_entity.type
_entity.pdbx_description
1 polymer ?
#
loop_
_entity_poly.entity_id
_entity_poly.type
_entity_poly.pdbx_seq_one_letter_code
_entity_poly.pdbx_strand_id
1 'polypeptide(L)'
;MIASRKTVLWFLGGAALLTGLYLTLDKLKGTLEAQLADRLTQAVDQLRDHNPEVRLGGIYALERLARTSESEYWPIMEILTTFVRERTSVTKNQPLKEPPLRLAPDIQATLDVIARRRHTYRDGESQRLDLRGTDLRRANLAGAKLAGAILSEVRFEEANLAGIGLEEAILRAAHLENSNLADAKMQGAFLLNTSLNGARLRNANLQGAFLSGTRFDGADLLGADLTDANGLVWEQLKMARKDNKTRLPAYLSLRAR
;
A
#
# COMPACT_ATOMS: atom_id res chain seq x y z
N MET A 1 5.98 -49.08 54.19
CA MET A 1 4.92 -48.19 53.63
C MET A 1 5.20 -46.68 53.71
N ILE A 2 6.41 -46.20 54.07
CA ILE A 2 6.66 -44.75 54.30
C ILE A 2 7.25 -44.03 53.08
N ALA A 3 7.77 -44.75 52.08
CA ALA A 3 8.41 -44.15 50.89
C ALA A 3 7.45 -43.55 49.85
N SER A 4 6.15 -43.87 49.89
CA SER A 4 5.17 -43.43 48.87
C SER A 4 4.59 -42.03 49.14
N ARG A 5 4.51 -41.59 50.41
CA ARG A 5 3.89 -40.30 50.76
C ARG A 5 4.74 -39.08 50.42
N LYS A 6 6.07 -39.19 50.45
CA LYS A 6 6.96 -38.06 50.14
C LYS A 6 6.96 -37.76 48.64
N THR A 7 6.98 -38.78 47.79
CA THR A 7 7.01 -38.61 46.33
C THR A 7 5.71 -38.00 45.77
N VAL A 8 4.56 -38.42 46.28
CA VAL A 8 3.25 -37.86 45.90
C VAL A 8 3.12 -36.37 46.26
N LEU A 9 3.72 -35.94 47.38
CA LEU A 9 3.70 -34.54 47.81
C LEU A 9 4.49 -33.62 46.86
N TRP A 10 5.63 -34.10 46.35
CA TRP A 10 6.44 -33.35 45.37
C TRP A 10 5.75 -33.24 44.00
N PHE A 11 5.07 -34.29 43.55
CA PHE A 11 4.30 -34.25 42.31
C PHE A 11 3.09 -33.29 42.40
N LEU A 12 2.38 -33.26 43.52
CA LEU A 12 1.27 -32.33 43.75
C LEU A 12 1.74 -30.88 43.86
N GLY A 13 2.86 -30.62 44.57
CA GLY A 13 3.45 -29.29 44.66
C GLY A 13 3.95 -28.75 43.31
N GLY A 14 4.56 -29.62 42.48
CA GLY A 14 5.01 -29.27 41.13
C GLY A 14 3.85 -28.96 40.18
N ALA A 15 2.78 -29.76 40.21
CA ALA A 15 1.58 -29.51 39.39
C ALA A 15 0.88 -28.20 39.78
N ALA A 16 0.76 -27.90 41.07
CA ALA A 16 0.18 -26.65 41.55
C ALA A 16 0.99 -25.42 41.12
N LEU A 17 2.33 -25.50 41.15
CA LEU A 17 3.22 -24.44 40.67
C LEU A 17 3.10 -24.21 39.17
N LEU A 18 3.07 -25.27 38.36
CA LEU A 18 2.89 -25.16 36.90
C LEU A 18 1.51 -24.60 36.55
N THR A 19 0.46 -25.00 37.26
CA THR A 19 -0.89 -24.48 37.06
C THR A 19 -0.99 -23.01 37.49
N GLY A 20 -0.38 -22.64 38.62
CA GLY A 20 -0.29 -21.25 39.06
C GLY A 20 0.51 -20.36 38.10
N LEU A 21 1.63 -20.88 37.57
CA LEU A 21 2.42 -20.21 36.53
C LEU A 21 1.61 -20.06 35.23
N TYR A 22 0.89 -21.10 34.82
CA TYR A 22 0.01 -21.04 33.66
C TYR A 22 -1.10 -19.97 33.82
N LEU A 23 -1.81 -19.97 34.95
CA LEU A 23 -2.87 -19.00 35.24
C LEU A 23 -2.35 -17.56 35.35
N THR A 24 -1.14 -17.37 35.89
CA THR A 24 -0.52 -16.04 35.94
C THR A 24 -0.08 -15.58 34.56
N LEU A 25 0.49 -16.45 33.73
CA LEU A 25 0.79 -16.15 32.34
C LEU A 25 -0.47 -15.82 31.53
N ASP A 26 -1.58 -16.54 31.76
CA ASP A 26 -2.87 -16.30 31.10
C ASP A 26 -3.48 -14.95 31.52
N LYS A 27 -3.47 -14.62 32.82
CA LYS A 27 -3.88 -13.29 33.32
C LYS A 27 -3.03 -12.16 32.76
N LEU A 28 -1.72 -12.36 32.67
CA LEU A 28 -0.80 -11.37 32.11
C LEU A 28 -1.08 -11.14 30.62
N LYS A 29 -1.35 -12.21 29.86
CA LYS A 29 -1.78 -12.12 28.46
C LYS A 29 -3.09 -11.33 28.34
N GLY A 30 -4.12 -11.68 29.10
CA GLY A 30 -5.40 -10.96 29.07
C GLY A 30 -5.26 -9.47 29.45
N THR A 31 -4.38 -9.15 30.41
CA THR A 31 -4.10 -7.74 30.78
C THR A 31 -3.38 -6.99 29.66
N LEU A 32 -2.42 -7.65 29.00
CA LEU A 32 -1.70 -7.06 27.87
C LEU A 32 -2.63 -6.81 26.67
N GLU A 33 -3.48 -7.78 26.35
CA GLU A 33 -4.48 -7.67 25.27
C GLU A 33 -5.45 -6.51 25.54
N ALA A 34 -5.93 -6.36 26.77
CA ALA A 34 -6.77 -5.22 27.17
C ALA A 34 -6.04 -3.87 26.99
N GLN A 35 -4.77 -3.77 27.40
CA GLN A 35 -3.97 -2.56 27.22
C GLN A 35 -3.73 -2.22 25.74
N LEU A 36 -3.54 -3.23 24.88
CA LEU A 36 -3.40 -3.03 23.45
C LEU A 36 -4.71 -2.52 22.84
N ALA A 37 -5.84 -3.11 23.22
CA ALA A 37 -7.17 -2.68 22.77
C ALA A 37 -7.49 -1.23 23.19
N ASP A 38 -7.15 -0.84 24.42
CA ASP A 38 -7.33 0.54 24.91
C ASP A 38 -6.50 1.53 24.09
N ARG A 39 -5.23 1.21 23.82
CA ARG A 39 -4.34 2.06 23.00
C ARG A 39 -4.82 2.17 21.55
N LEU A 40 -5.30 1.07 20.98
CA LEU A 40 -5.88 1.07 19.64
C LEU A 40 -7.10 1.98 19.59
N THR A 41 -8.02 1.83 20.54
CA THR A 41 -9.23 2.67 20.65
C THR A 41 -8.86 4.16 20.76
N GLN A 42 -7.94 4.50 21.64
CA GLN A 42 -7.46 5.87 21.81
C GLN A 42 -6.85 6.44 20.52
N ALA A 43 -6.05 5.65 19.80
CA ALA A 43 -5.42 6.09 18.57
C ALA A 43 -6.44 6.27 17.43
N VAL A 44 -7.46 5.41 17.37
CA VAL A 44 -8.59 5.55 16.43
C VAL A 44 -9.43 6.79 16.74
N ASP A 45 -9.69 7.08 18.01
CA ASP A 45 -10.41 8.31 18.39
C ASP A 45 -9.62 9.57 18.00
N GLN A 46 -8.29 9.56 18.15
CA GLN A 46 -7.43 10.64 17.69
C GLN A 46 -7.51 10.87 16.17
N LEU A 47 -7.71 9.83 15.35
CA LEU A 47 -7.89 9.98 13.90
C LEU A 47 -9.16 10.76 13.53
N ARG A 48 -10.17 10.75 14.40
CA ARG A 48 -11.47 11.41 14.18
C ARG A 48 -11.45 12.89 14.57
N ASP A 49 -10.37 13.33 15.20
CA ASP A 49 -10.22 14.71 15.66
C ASP A 49 -10.15 15.71 14.48
N HIS A 50 -10.67 16.92 14.66
CA HIS A 50 -10.62 17.98 13.66
C HIS A 50 -9.23 18.63 13.55
N ASN A 51 -8.41 18.57 14.60
CA ASN A 51 -7.06 19.08 14.63
C ASN A 51 -6.08 18.08 13.95
N PRO A 52 -5.39 18.47 12.86
CA PRO A 52 -4.40 17.62 12.21
C PRO A 52 -3.26 17.16 13.14
N GLU A 53 -2.87 17.95 14.14
CA GLU A 53 -1.80 17.57 15.07
C GLU A 53 -2.19 16.39 15.95
N VAL A 54 -3.46 16.35 16.40
CA VAL A 54 -4.00 15.22 17.16
C VAL A 54 -4.06 13.96 16.30
N ARG A 55 -4.52 14.10 15.05
CA ARG A 55 -4.55 12.99 14.08
C ARG A 55 -3.15 12.42 13.82
N LEU A 56 -2.14 13.28 13.69
CA LEU A 56 -0.75 12.83 13.54
C LEU A 56 -0.30 11.96 14.72
N GLY A 57 -0.65 12.35 15.95
CA GLY A 57 -0.44 11.53 17.14
C GLY A 57 -1.06 10.13 17.02
N GLY A 58 -2.32 10.08 16.60
CA GLY A 58 -3.05 8.82 16.37
C GLY A 58 -2.41 7.95 15.29
N ILE A 59 -2.02 8.54 14.15
CA ILE A 59 -1.36 7.83 13.04
C ILE A 59 -0.06 7.16 13.50
N TYR A 60 0.79 7.87 14.23
CA TYR A 60 2.06 7.29 14.70
C TYR A 60 1.88 6.31 15.86
N ALA A 61 0.84 6.47 16.68
CA ALA A 61 0.46 5.48 17.68
C ALA A 61 0.02 4.17 17.02
N LEU A 62 -0.81 4.25 15.97
CA LEU A 62 -1.21 3.11 15.15
C LEU A 62 -0.01 2.44 14.47
N GLU A 63 0.88 3.20 13.85
CA GLU A 63 2.10 2.65 13.25
C GLU A 63 2.94 1.87 14.27
N ARG A 64 3.07 2.40 15.50
CA ARG A 64 3.79 1.71 16.57
C ARG A 64 3.09 0.42 16.99
N LEU A 65 1.76 0.45 17.15
CA LEU A 65 0.97 -0.74 17.49
C LEU A 65 1.13 -1.83 16.43
N ALA A 66 1.04 -1.48 15.14
CA ALA A 66 1.22 -2.40 14.02
C ALA A 66 2.61 -3.03 13.98
N ARG A 67 3.66 -2.35 14.48
CA ARG A 67 5.00 -2.93 14.61
C ARG A 67 5.14 -3.88 15.79
N THR A 68 4.34 -3.70 16.84
CA THR A 68 4.47 -4.47 18.09
C THR A 68 3.47 -5.62 18.20
N SER A 69 2.41 -5.64 17.39
CA SER A 69 1.37 -6.66 17.41
C SER A 69 1.05 -7.14 16.00
N GLU A 70 1.45 -8.38 15.70
CA GLU A 70 1.16 -9.04 14.42
C GLU A 70 -0.36 -9.25 14.21
N SER A 71 -1.13 -9.48 15.29
CA SER A 71 -2.59 -9.64 15.18
C SER A 71 -3.30 -8.34 14.81
N GLU A 72 -2.77 -7.19 15.25
CA GLU A 72 -3.34 -5.86 14.97
C GLU A 72 -2.79 -5.24 13.68
N TYR A 73 -1.73 -5.80 13.11
CA TYR A 73 -1.07 -5.24 11.93
C TYR A 73 -2.04 -4.96 10.79
N TRP A 74 -2.82 -5.96 10.37
CA TRP A 74 -3.75 -5.80 9.24
C TRP A 74 -4.94 -4.89 9.57
N PRO A 75 -5.66 -5.07 10.70
CA PRO A 75 -6.70 -4.13 11.11
C PRO A 75 -6.23 -2.67 11.12
N ILE A 76 -5.01 -2.41 11.58
CA ILE A 76 -4.43 -1.06 11.56
C ILE A 76 -4.21 -0.56 10.14
N MET A 77 -3.67 -1.40 9.23
CA MET A 77 -3.51 -1.03 7.83
C MET A 77 -4.87 -0.71 7.18
N GLU A 78 -5.92 -1.46 7.52
CA GLU A 78 -7.27 -1.22 7.04
C GLU A 78 -7.85 0.10 7.57
N ILE A 79 -7.65 0.40 8.86
CA ILE A 79 -8.05 1.68 9.47
C ILE A 79 -7.36 2.85 8.77
N LEU A 80 -6.04 2.79 8.61
CA LEU A 80 -5.25 3.84 7.97
C LEU A 80 -5.64 4.04 6.50
N THR A 81 -5.87 2.96 5.78
CA THR A 81 -6.31 3.01 4.37
C THR A 81 -7.73 3.58 4.25
N THR A 82 -8.62 3.23 5.18
CA THR A 82 -9.99 3.76 5.24
C THR A 82 -9.98 5.24 5.57
N PHE A 83 -9.15 5.69 6.52
CA PHE A 83 -8.94 7.10 6.82
C PHE A 83 -8.53 7.90 5.57
N VAL A 84 -7.58 7.38 4.77
CA VAL A 84 -7.20 8.02 3.50
C VAL A 84 -8.39 8.06 2.55
N ARG A 85 -9.11 6.95 2.37
CA ARG A 85 -10.29 6.89 1.47
C ARG A 85 -11.36 7.90 1.85
N GLU A 86 -11.74 7.98 3.11
CA GLU A 86 -12.80 8.89 3.56
C GLU A 86 -12.43 10.36 3.38
N ARG A 87 -11.15 10.70 3.60
CA ARG A 87 -10.68 12.09 3.58
C ARG A 87 -10.30 12.59 2.20
N THR A 88 -10.04 11.68 1.26
CA THR A 88 -9.59 12.00 -0.10
C THR A 88 -10.53 11.50 -1.18
N SER A 89 -11.70 10.95 -0.84
CA SER A 89 -12.62 10.39 -1.82
C SER A 89 -13.00 11.41 -2.90
N VAL A 90 -12.83 11.01 -4.17
CA VAL A 90 -13.28 11.79 -5.31
C VAL A 90 -14.80 11.69 -5.39
N THR A 91 -15.52 12.69 -4.90
CA THR A 91 -16.98 12.75 -5.08
C THR A 91 -17.26 13.10 -6.55
N LYS A 92 -17.92 12.20 -7.29
CA LYS A 92 -18.23 12.35 -8.73
C LYS A 92 -18.94 13.66 -9.13
N ASN A 93 -19.52 14.37 -8.16
CA ASN A 93 -20.36 15.55 -8.38
C ASN A 93 -19.76 16.87 -7.85
N GLN A 94 -18.54 16.87 -7.32
CA GLN A 94 -17.89 18.13 -6.96
C GLN A 94 -17.08 18.64 -8.15
N PRO A 95 -17.22 19.93 -8.53
CA PRO A 95 -16.31 20.52 -9.50
C PRO A 95 -14.89 20.30 -9.00
N LEU A 96 -13.99 19.93 -9.91
CA LEU A 96 -12.57 19.73 -9.63
C LEU A 96 -12.01 21.01 -9.02
N LYS A 97 -12.09 21.14 -7.69
CA LYS A 97 -11.35 22.18 -6.98
C LYS A 97 -9.89 21.93 -7.31
N GLU A 98 -9.17 22.99 -7.66
CA GLU A 98 -7.73 22.91 -7.81
C GLU A 98 -7.17 22.23 -6.56
N PRO A 99 -6.41 21.14 -6.72
CA PRO A 99 -5.88 20.44 -5.59
C PRO A 99 -5.00 21.40 -4.81
N PRO A 100 -5.02 21.33 -3.47
CA PRO A 100 -4.09 22.11 -2.67
C PRO A 100 -2.66 21.83 -3.15
N LEU A 101 -1.79 22.84 -3.06
CA LEU A 101 -0.40 22.73 -3.50
C LEU A 101 0.34 21.55 -2.85
N ARG A 102 -0.06 21.20 -1.63
CA ARG A 102 0.44 20.07 -0.86
C ARG A 102 -0.71 19.25 -0.30
N LEU A 103 -0.52 17.94 -0.26
CA LEU A 103 -1.41 17.02 0.45
C LEU A 103 -1.47 17.39 1.94
N ALA A 104 -2.62 17.17 2.57
CA ALA A 104 -2.76 17.46 4.00
C ALA A 104 -1.73 16.62 4.81
N PRO A 105 -1.07 17.20 5.85
CA PRO A 105 0.04 16.55 6.54
C PRO A 105 -0.33 15.19 7.16
N ASP A 106 -1.55 15.07 7.68
CA ASP A 106 -2.12 13.84 8.22
C ASP A 106 -2.27 12.76 7.13
N ILE A 107 -2.77 13.12 5.95
CA ILE A 107 -2.88 12.17 4.83
C ILE A 107 -1.49 11.72 4.37
N GLN A 108 -0.54 12.64 4.19
CA GLN A 108 0.82 12.26 3.82
C GLN A 108 1.48 11.39 4.90
N ALA A 109 1.29 11.68 6.18
CA ALA A 109 1.79 10.85 7.27
C ALA A 109 1.18 9.44 7.25
N THR A 110 -0.12 9.31 6.95
CA THR A 110 -0.75 8.00 6.78
C THR A 110 -0.18 7.24 5.58
N LEU A 111 0.00 7.91 4.44
CA LEU A 111 0.62 7.31 3.26
C LEU A 111 2.05 6.88 3.53
N ASP A 112 2.81 7.64 4.31
CA ASP A 112 4.17 7.33 4.74
C ASP A 112 4.21 6.03 5.57
N VAL A 113 3.24 5.83 6.46
CA VAL A 113 3.09 4.58 7.23
C VAL A 113 2.80 3.41 6.30
N ILE A 114 1.82 3.59 5.40
CA ILE A 114 1.43 2.56 4.41
C ILE A 114 2.61 2.24 3.47
N ALA A 115 3.40 3.24 3.06
CA ALA A 115 4.53 3.09 2.15
C ALA A 115 5.66 2.26 2.75
N ARG A 116 5.88 2.37 4.07
CA ARG A 116 6.90 1.63 4.83
C ARG A 116 6.41 0.30 5.38
N ARG A 117 5.23 -0.17 4.98
CA ARG A 117 4.65 -1.42 5.47
C ARG A 117 5.57 -2.62 5.20
N ARG A 118 5.47 -3.63 6.06
CA ARG A 118 6.40 -4.76 6.10
C ARG A 118 6.16 -5.75 4.96
N HIS A 119 4.88 -5.95 4.64
CA HIS A 119 4.37 -7.01 3.80
C HIS A 119 3.60 -6.44 2.59
N THR A 120 3.30 -7.29 1.63
CA THR A 120 2.40 -6.96 0.52
C THR A 120 1.46 -8.11 0.25
N TYR A 121 0.47 -7.90 -0.63
CA TYR A 121 -0.48 -8.95 -0.97
C TYR A 121 0.26 -10.19 -1.51
N ARG A 122 -0.02 -11.37 -0.92
CA ARG A 122 0.67 -12.66 -1.16
C ARG A 122 2.11 -12.75 -0.66
N ASP A 123 2.63 -11.70 -0.03
CA ASP A 123 3.90 -11.68 0.70
C ASP A 123 3.67 -11.18 2.13
N GLY A 124 3.04 -12.03 2.94
CA GLY A 124 2.68 -11.76 4.33
C GLY A 124 1.30 -11.11 4.54
N GLU A 125 0.69 -10.49 3.53
CA GLU A 125 -0.69 -9.99 3.61
C GLU A 125 -1.66 -10.90 2.83
N SER A 126 -2.75 -11.31 3.48
CA SER A 126 -3.81 -12.14 2.88
C SER A 126 -4.84 -11.31 2.08
N GLN A 127 -4.86 -10.00 2.29
CA GLN A 127 -5.80 -9.07 1.70
C GLN A 127 -5.06 -7.98 0.89
N ARG A 128 -5.76 -7.38 -0.07
CA ARG A 128 -5.23 -6.29 -0.90
C ARG A 128 -5.52 -4.96 -0.21
N LEU A 129 -4.52 -4.09 -0.12
CA LEU A 129 -4.74 -2.70 0.29
C LEU A 129 -5.63 -1.98 -0.74
N ASP A 130 -6.67 -1.28 -0.32
CA ASP A 130 -7.65 -0.63 -1.20
C ASP A 130 -7.63 0.90 -1.07
N LEU A 131 -7.04 1.58 -2.04
CA LEU A 131 -7.00 3.04 -2.17
C LEU A 131 -7.81 3.51 -3.39
N ARG A 132 -8.82 2.75 -3.84
CA ARG A 132 -9.58 3.13 -5.04
C ARG A 132 -10.26 4.49 -4.87
N GLY A 133 -10.36 5.24 -5.97
CA GLY A 133 -11.13 6.48 -6.03
C GLY A 133 -10.63 7.58 -5.08
N THR A 134 -9.37 7.52 -4.65
CA THR A 134 -8.74 8.51 -3.78
C THR A 134 -8.08 9.62 -4.59
N ASP A 135 -8.17 10.86 -4.08
CA ASP A 135 -7.45 12.03 -4.59
C ASP A 135 -6.11 12.18 -3.88
N LEU A 136 -5.07 11.60 -4.47
CA LEU A 136 -3.70 11.57 -3.98
C LEU A 136 -2.76 12.34 -4.92
N ARG A 137 -3.29 13.37 -5.61
CA ARG A 137 -2.49 14.25 -6.46
C ARG A 137 -1.34 14.84 -5.66
N ARG A 138 -0.15 14.88 -6.26
CA ARG A 138 1.10 15.38 -5.64
C ARG A 138 1.53 14.62 -4.37
N ALA A 139 0.98 13.44 -4.08
CA ALA A 139 1.44 12.62 -2.97
C ALA A 139 2.88 12.16 -3.18
N ASN A 140 3.61 11.96 -2.09
CA ASN A 140 4.91 11.31 -2.12
C ASN A 140 4.79 9.84 -1.66
N LEU A 141 5.01 8.90 -2.59
CA LEU A 141 4.99 7.45 -2.37
C LEU A 141 6.23 6.80 -3.01
N ALA A 142 7.33 7.54 -3.11
CA ALA A 142 8.58 7.01 -3.65
C ALA A 142 9.04 5.78 -2.85
N GLY A 143 9.32 4.69 -3.56
CA GLY A 143 9.72 3.41 -2.97
C GLY A 143 8.62 2.67 -2.20
N ALA A 144 7.37 3.16 -2.21
CA ALA A 144 6.27 2.53 -1.49
C ALA A 144 6.02 1.11 -2.00
N LYS A 145 5.71 0.19 -1.09
CA LYS A 145 5.38 -1.21 -1.41
C LYS A 145 3.87 -1.38 -1.56
N LEU A 146 3.37 -1.31 -2.79
CA LEU A 146 1.94 -1.43 -3.12
C LEU A 146 1.64 -2.61 -4.04
N ALA A 147 2.48 -3.65 -4.04
CA ALA A 147 2.22 -4.87 -4.79
C ALA A 147 0.83 -5.45 -4.45
N GLY A 148 0.08 -5.78 -5.49
CA GLY A 148 -1.29 -6.27 -5.42
C GLY A 148 -2.34 -5.25 -4.95
N ALA A 149 -2.00 -3.99 -4.69
CA ALA A 149 -2.97 -3.00 -4.21
C ALA A 149 -4.09 -2.72 -5.22
N ILE A 150 -5.27 -2.38 -4.70
CA ILE A 150 -6.40 -1.89 -5.49
C ILE A 150 -6.30 -0.37 -5.56
N LEU A 151 -6.00 0.13 -6.74
CA LEU A 151 -5.76 1.54 -7.07
C LEU A 151 -6.65 2.00 -8.23
N SER A 152 -7.81 1.38 -8.40
CA SER A 152 -8.72 1.73 -9.49
C SER A 152 -9.26 3.15 -9.29
N GLU A 153 -9.34 3.94 -10.35
CA GLU A 153 -9.83 5.33 -10.31
C GLU A 153 -9.04 6.25 -9.35
N VAL A 154 -7.84 5.84 -8.90
CA VAL A 154 -6.98 6.70 -8.07
C VAL A 154 -6.46 7.87 -8.89
N ARG A 155 -6.28 9.01 -8.22
CA ARG A 155 -5.71 10.23 -8.79
C ARG A 155 -4.33 10.48 -8.21
N PHE A 156 -3.31 10.22 -9.01
CA PHE A 156 -1.89 10.41 -8.71
C PHE A 156 -1.26 11.45 -9.66
N GLU A 157 -2.04 12.37 -10.22
CA GLU A 157 -1.49 13.43 -11.06
C GLU A 157 -0.39 14.20 -10.29
N GLU A 158 0.75 14.42 -10.96
CA GLU A 158 1.95 15.07 -10.39
C GLU A 158 2.55 14.38 -9.15
N ALA A 159 2.12 13.15 -8.79
CA ALA A 159 2.66 12.44 -7.64
C ALA A 159 4.12 11.99 -7.84
N ASN A 160 4.87 11.90 -6.74
CA ASN A 160 6.19 11.29 -6.73
C ASN A 160 6.07 9.80 -6.38
N LEU A 161 6.19 8.94 -7.39
CA LEU A 161 6.06 7.49 -7.31
C LEU A 161 7.36 6.77 -7.75
N ALA A 162 8.52 7.44 -7.64
CA ALA A 162 9.78 6.87 -8.09
C ALA A 162 10.10 5.58 -7.34
N GLY A 163 10.46 4.51 -8.05
CA GLY A 163 10.78 3.20 -7.47
C GLY A 163 9.61 2.50 -6.79
N ILE A 164 8.37 2.95 -6.98
CA ILE A 164 7.19 2.34 -6.35
C ILE A 164 7.03 0.87 -6.78
N GLY A 165 6.66 0.01 -5.84
CA GLY A 165 6.28 -1.38 -6.09
C GLY A 165 4.78 -1.48 -6.37
N LEU A 166 4.40 -1.81 -7.60
CA LEU A 166 3.03 -1.94 -8.12
C LEU A 166 2.85 -3.29 -8.84
N GLU A 167 3.67 -4.29 -8.53
CA GLU A 167 3.57 -5.62 -9.09
C GLU A 167 2.14 -6.17 -8.88
N GLU A 168 1.49 -6.65 -9.94
CA GLU A 168 0.10 -7.14 -9.91
C GLU A 168 -0.96 -6.16 -9.33
N ALA A 169 -0.65 -4.86 -9.23
CA ALA A 169 -1.57 -3.84 -8.75
C ALA A 169 -2.69 -3.56 -9.77
N ILE A 170 -3.86 -3.16 -9.26
CA ILE A 170 -5.06 -2.90 -10.07
C ILE A 170 -5.26 -1.39 -10.23
N LEU A 171 -4.79 -0.84 -11.34
CA LEU A 171 -4.77 0.60 -11.67
C LEU A 171 -5.83 0.99 -12.72
N ARG A 172 -6.89 0.19 -12.88
CA ARG A 172 -7.95 0.44 -13.88
C ARG A 172 -8.49 1.87 -13.76
N ALA A 173 -8.50 2.59 -14.88
CA ALA A 173 -8.97 3.99 -14.95
C ALA A 173 -8.28 4.95 -13.97
N ALA A 174 -7.05 4.64 -13.54
CA ALA A 174 -6.26 5.56 -12.72
C ALA A 174 -5.74 6.75 -13.53
N HIS A 175 -5.47 7.85 -12.83
CA HIS A 175 -4.92 9.09 -13.36
C HIS A 175 -3.50 9.28 -12.82
N LEU A 176 -2.49 9.15 -13.68
CA LEU A 176 -1.07 9.26 -13.33
C LEU A 176 -0.36 10.33 -14.16
N GLU A 177 -1.11 11.30 -14.66
CA GLU A 177 -0.60 12.37 -15.52
C GLU A 177 0.54 13.13 -14.85
N ASN A 178 1.64 13.34 -15.58
CA ASN A 178 2.84 14.05 -15.10
C ASN A 178 3.48 13.49 -13.82
N SER A 179 3.09 12.28 -13.38
CA SER A 179 3.67 11.63 -12.21
C SER A 179 5.11 11.18 -12.47
N ASN A 180 5.88 11.02 -11.40
CA ASN A 180 7.22 10.45 -11.46
C ASN A 180 7.17 8.94 -11.17
N LEU A 181 7.29 8.10 -12.19
CA LEU A 181 7.32 6.63 -12.10
C LEU A 181 8.70 6.07 -12.50
N ALA A 182 9.76 6.87 -12.38
CA ALA A 182 11.11 6.41 -12.68
C ALA A 182 11.44 5.18 -11.84
N ASP A 183 12.00 4.14 -12.47
CA ASP A 183 12.36 2.86 -11.84
C ASP A 183 11.17 2.13 -11.16
N ALA A 184 9.92 2.47 -11.48
CA ALA A 184 8.74 1.80 -10.93
C ALA A 184 8.66 0.33 -11.35
N LYS A 185 8.19 -0.53 -10.43
CA LYS A 185 8.00 -1.96 -10.65
C LYS A 185 6.52 -2.23 -10.87
N MET A 186 6.12 -2.53 -12.10
CA MET A 186 4.71 -2.64 -12.52
C MET A 186 4.46 -3.96 -13.27
N GLN A 187 5.25 -5.00 -12.96
CA GLN A 187 5.15 -6.30 -13.59
C GLN A 187 3.75 -6.89 -13.37
N GLY A 188 3.10 -7.32 -14.45
CA GLY A 188 1.74 -7.87 -14.40
C GLY A 188 0.67 -6.90 -13.89
N ALA A 189 0.95 -5.60 -13.78
CA ALA A 189 -0.03 -4.62 -13.32
C ALA A 189 -1.19 -4.47 -14.32
N PHE A 190 -2.38 -4.14 -13.80
CA PHE A 190 -3.60 -3.96 -14.60
C PHE A 190 -3.88 -2.47 -14.82
N LEU A 191 -3.50 -1.94 -15.99
CA LEU A 191 -3.57 -0.51 -16.34
C LEU A 191 -4.66 -0.19 -17.38
N LEU A 192 -5.75 -0.95 -17.37
CA LEU A 192 -6.82 -0.78 -18.36
C LEU A 192 -7.42 0.63 -18.25
N ASN A 193 -7.44 1.35 -19.37
CA ASN A 193 -7.91 2.74 -19.46
C ASN A 193 -7.19 3.73 -18.51
N THR A 194 -5.96 3.42 -18.08
CA THR A 194 -5.15 4.30 -17.24
C THR A 194 -4.54 5.45 -18.06
N SER A 195 -4.44 6.63 -17.47
CA SER A 195 -3.79 7.78 -18.09
C SER A 195 -2.37 7.97 -17.56
N LEU A 196 -1.36 7.77 -18.41
CA LEU A 196 0.06 8.01 -18.12
C LEU A 196 0.62 9.19 -18.93
N ASN A 197 -0.25 10.10 -19.38
CA ASN A 197 0.16 11.23 -20.21
C ASN A 197 1.17 12.11 -19.47
N GLY A 198 2.29 12.42 -20.13
CA GLY A 198 3.41 13.17 -19.55
C GLY A 198 4.15 12.49 -18.38
N ALA A 199 3.78 11.25 -18.00
CA ALA A 199 4.41 10.56 -16.89
C ALA A 199 5.87 10.21 -17.20
N ARG A 200 6.72 10.26 -16.16
CA ARG A 200 8.14 9.89 -16.26
C ARG A 200 8.31 8.42 -15.90
N LEU A 201 8.47 7.55 -16.90
CA LEU A 201 8.56 6.09 -16.76
C LEU A 201 9.97 5.58 -17.12
N ARG A 202 11.00 6.40 -16.95
CA ARG A 202 12.39 6.00 -17.25
C ARG A 202 12.75 4.73 -16.47
N ASN A 203 13.26 3.71 -17.16
CA ASN A 203 13.61 2.40 -16.62
C ASN A 203 12.47 1.67 -15.87
N ALA A 204 11.21 2.09 -16.01
CA ALA A 204 10.10 1.40 -15.37
C ALA A 204 9.94 0.00 -15.97
N ASN A 205 9.61 -0.97 -15.13
CA ASN A 205 9.37 -2.34 -15.56
C ASN A 205 7.86 -2.61 -15.63
N LEU A 206 7.34 -2.68 -16.85
CA LEU A 206 5.95 -3.01 -17.19
C LEU A 206 5.84 -4.40 -17.83
N GLN A 207 6.77 -5.31 -17.56
CA GLN A 207 6.75 -6.64 -18.14
C GLN A 207 5.42 -7.34 -17.84
N GLY A 208 4.77 -7.88 -18.87
CA GLY A 208 3.50 -8.59 -18.72
C GLY A 208 2.30 -7.73 -18.33
N ALA A 209 2.45 -6.40 -18.22
CA ALA A 209 1.36 -5.51 -17.80
C ALA A 209 0.21 -5.49 -18.82
N PHE A 210 -1.02 -5.26 -18.33
CA PHE A 210 -2.21 -5.15 -19.18
C PHE A 210 -2.50 -3.68 -19.49
N LEU A 211 -2.22 -3.26 -20.72
CA LEU A 211 -2.16 -1.87 -21.17
C LEU A 211 -3.29 -1.47 -22.13
N SER A 212 -4.37 -2.25 -22.22
CA SER A 212 -5.49 -1.95 -23.11
C SER A 212 -6.09 -0.58 -22.78
N GLY A 213 -6.10 0.33 -23.76
CA GLY A 213 -6.62 1.70 -23.60
C GLY A 213 -5.77 2.63 -22.74
N THR A 214 -4.58 2.21 -22.30
CA THR A 214 -3.66 3.10 -21.56
C THR A 214 -3.14 4.23 -22.45
N ARG A 215 -3.14 5.47 -21.98
CA ARG A 215 -2.63 6.62 -22.75
C ARG A 215 -1.20 6.97 -22.32
N PHE A 216 -0.31 7.19 -23.28
CA PHE A 216 1.10 7.54 -23.04
C PHE A 216 1.49 8.85 -23.77
N ASP A 217 0.55 9.76 -24.02
CA ASP A 217 0.84 10.99 -24.76
C ASP A 217 1.88 11.84 -24.03
N GLY A 218 3.04 12.06 -24.65
CA GLY A 218 4.15 12.79 -24.04
C GLY A 218 4.85 12.04 -22.90
N ALA A 219 4.50 10.77 -22.64
CA ALA A 219 5.15 9.97 -21.61
C ALA A 219 6.61 9.67 -21.97
N ASP A 220 7.44 9.52 -20.95
CA ASP A 220 8.88 9.29 -21.09
C ASP A 220 9.24 7.85 -20.74
N LEU A 221 9.36 7.00 -21.77
CA LEU A 221 9.60 5.55 -21.67
C LEU A 221 11.07 5.15 -21.94
N LEU A 222 12.03 6.06 -21.80
CA LEU A 222 13.44 5.74 -22.04
C LEU A 222 13.90 4.58 -21.14
N GLY A 223 14.47 3.53 -21.74
CA GLY A 223 14.88 2.32 -21.01
C GLY A 223 13.76 1.52 -20.35
N ALA A 224 12.48 1.88 -20.55
CA ALA A 224 11.36 1.14 -19.97
C ALA A 224 11.24 -0.27 -20.60
N ASP A 225 10.82 -1.23 -19.79
CA ASP A 225 10.61 -2.61 -20.23
C ASP A 225 9.11 -2.91 -20.37
N LEU A 226 8.62 -3.01 -21.59
CA LEU A 226 7.25 -3.39 -21.94
C LEU A 226 7.20 -4.80 -22.56
N THR A 227 8.22 -5.64 -22.35
CA THR A 227 8.19 -7.01 -22.85
C THR A 227 6.97 -7.76 -22.35
N ASP A 228 6.39 -8.60 -23.19
CA ASP A 228 5.18 -9.39 -22.87
C ASP A 228 3.94 -8.58 -22.46
N ALA A 229 3.95 -7.25 -22.60
CA ALA A 229 2.81 -6.41 -22.27
C ALA A 229 1.63 -6.68 -23.22
N ASN A 230 0.44 -6.72 -22.65
CA ASN A 230 -0.79 -7.15 -23.30
C ASN A 230 -1.68 -5.96 -23.66
N GLY A 231 -2.31 -6.00 -24.84
CA GLY A 231 -3.28 -4.99 -25.27
C GLY A 231 -2.66 -3.63 -25.64
N LEU A 232 -1.33 -3.54 -25.78
CA LEU A 232 -0.64 -2.34 -26.23
C LEU A 232 -0.69 -2.26 -27.76
N VAL A 233 -1.05 -1.10 -28.32
CA VAL A 233 -0.99 -0.86 -29.77
C VAL A 233 -0.08 0.31 -30.11
N TRP A 234 0.41 0.37 -31.36
CA TRP A 234 1.33 1.41 -31.82
C TRP A 234 0.80 2.83 -31.62
N GLU A 235 -0.50 3.06 -31.81
CA GLU A 235 -1.11 4.38 -31.61
C GLU A 235 -0.93 4.91 -30.18
N GLN A 236 -0.99 4.02 -29.17
CA GLN A 236 -0.76 4.42 -27.77
C GLN A 236 0.66 4.94 -27.53
N LEU A 237 1.64 4.49 -28.33
CA LEU A 237 3.05 4.84 -28.19
C LEU A 237 3.49 5.98 -29.09
N LYS A 238 2.63 6.48 -30.00
CA LYS A 238 3.01 7.41 -31.06
C LYS A 238 3.64 8.69 -30.54
N MET A 239 3.10 9.23 -29.44
CA MET A 239 3.57 10.47 -28.80
C MET A 239 4.49 10.25 -27.60
N ALA A 240 4.80 8.99 -27.27
CA ALA A 240 5.69 8.66 -26.15
C ALA A 240 7.16 8.69 -26.58
N ARG A 241 8.03 9.26 -25.73
CA ARG A 241 9.48 9.24 -25.95
C ARG A 241 10.05 7.86 -25.63
N LYS A 242 10.81 7.29 -26.56
CA LYS A 242 11.42 5.95 -26.49
C LYS A 242 12.86 6.04 -27.00
N ASP A 243 13.72 5.11 -26.58
CA ASP A 243 15.08 4.94 -27.11
C ASP A 243 15.37 3.49 -27.51
N ASN A 244 16.62 3.20 -27.86
CA ASN A 244 17.08 1.87 -28.20
C ASN A 244 17.12 0.90 -27.01
N LYS A 245 16.94 1.38 -25.77
CA LYS A 245 16.85 0.57 -24.56
C LYS A 245 15.40 0.28 -24.17
N THR A 246 14.43 1.05 -24.69
CA THR A 246 13.01 0.75 -24.51
C THR A 246 12.68 -0.59 -25.15
N ARG A 247 12.27 -1.58 -24.34
CA ARG A 247 11.93 -2.92 -24.82
C ARG A 247 10.43 -3.01 -25.08
N LEU A 248 10.02 -3.32 -26.30
CA LEU A 248 8.60 -3.43 -26.69
C LEU A 248 8.17 -4.91 -26.77
N PRO A 249 6.85 -5.20 -26.70
CA PRO A 249 6.34 -6.52 -27.02
C PRO A 249 6.78 -7.00 -28.42
N ALA A 250 6.99 -8.31 -28.57
CA ALA A 250 7.46 -8.89 -29.83
C ALA A 250 6.55 -8.54 -31.03
N TYR A 251 5.24 -8.54 -30.84
CA TYR A 251 4.25 -8.24 -31.89
C TYR A 251 4.26 -6.78 -32.35
N LEU A 252 4.72 -5.84 -31.51
CA LEU A 252 4.92 -4.45 -31.94
C LEU A 252 6.28 -4.32 -32.63
N SER A 253 7.32 -4.92 -32.06
CA SER A 253 8.71 -4.83 -32.56
C SER A 253 8.87 -5.26 -34.03
N LEU A 254 8.06 -6.21 -34.50
CA LEU A 254 8.06 -6.67 -35.89
C LEU A 254 7.51 -5.65 -36.90
N ARG A 255 6.69 -4.69 -36.46
CA ARG A 255 6.04 -3.69 -37.32
C ARG A 255 6.83 -2.38 -37.44
N ALA A 256 7.92 -2.24 -36.68
CA ALA A 256 8.83 -1.08 -36.73
C ALA A 256 10.07 -1.31 -37.61
N ARG A 257 10.21 -2.50 -38.20
CA ARG A 257 11.18 -2.79 -39.26
C ARG A 257 10.50 -2.65 -40.61
#